data_AF-A0A172T1H4-F1
#
_entry.id   AF-A0A172T1H4-F1
#
_cell.length_a   1.000
_cell.length_b   1.000
_cell.length_c   1.000
_cell.angle_alpha   90.00
_cell.angle_beta   90.00
_cell.angle_gamma   90.00
#
_symmetry.space_group_name_H-M   'P 1'
#
loop_
_entity.id
_entity.type
_entity.pdbx_description
1 polymer ?
#
loop_
_entity_poly.entity_id
_entity_poly.type
_entity_poly.pdbx_seq_one_letter_code
_entity_poly.pdbx_strand_id
1 'polypeptide(L)'
;MLEKKREVPVLSGKDFEDYVAALLQVSGAFVERNISGGDILELDIVATNFLNEESSETTIVEVKSGDWGLTDAFKLKGWMEFLGKEKGLMVYSRHFGKTMGIEKVRSRLAKIGVELRNVSNDLDDWERAMSSLKLQRNDKICKYDIEIWTKSYKLERKVIECLNSLKKGTSNCKFTNQDSSPNCAKDIHDYYNTVNNKVFFLEDNVEKLNELYKDHSSKGYRLSERCMAGLQRDTSEKRSIPHELFDQTFYNCEFNILQISTYVEHKARLSILRTATELLINSSLKDFAKLPGSLSKGMSRIRSEKYFYLYPTFWQWFLWAFGGFILKERENDEYKILSDKTGLPVEEVKNAMEVYNKLFPIRGGKKWLVDLSDRDGYEQKIELKQVILFPCVLRGLGVLYRTYLYGEPGNVESIAISDPHTLDYLRKSYRLAETILAS
;
A
#
# COMPACT_ATOMS: atom_id res chain seq x y z
N MET A 1 -4.07 30.31 25.48
CA MET A 1 -3.19 30.16 24.31
C MET A 1 -4.08 29.85 23.12
N LEU A 2 -4.14 30.72 22.12
CA LEU A 2 -4.87 30.46 20.87
C LEU A 2 -4.12 29.35 20.13
N GLU A 3 -4.72 28.18 19.97
CA GLU A 3 -4.19 27.12 19.11
C GLU A 3 -4.05 27.68 17.69
N LYS A 4 -2.82 27.70 17.18
CA LYS A 4 -2.56 28.00 15.76
C LYS A 4 -3.29 26.92 14.95
N LYS A 5 -4.24 27.33 14.12
CA LYS A 5 -4.88 26.48 13.10
C LYS A 5 -3.80 25.70 12.35
N ARG A 6 -4.01 24.40 12.18
CA ARG A 6 -3.08 23.55 11.41
C ARG A 6 -3.35 23.81 9.93
N GLU A 7 -2.60 24.74 9.34
CA GLU A 7 -2.73 25.07 7.92
C GLU A 7 -2.41 23.84 7.03
N VAL A 8 -3.30 23.58 6.07
CA VAL A 8 -3.12 22.56 5.04
C VAL A 8 -2.26 23.16 3.92
N PRO A 9 -1.20 22.47 3.43
CA PRO A 9 -0.40 22.97 2.32
C PRO A 9 -1.27 23.17 1.06
N VAL A 10 -0.98 24.21 0.28
CA VAL A 10 -1.64 24.44 -1.03
C VAL A 10 -1.12 23.40 -2.01
N LEU A 11 -1.84 22.28 -2.11
CA LEU A 11 -1.51 21.18 -3.00
C LEU A 11 -2.38 21.22 -4.26
N SER A 12 -1.85 20.71 -5.37
CA SER A 12 -2.55 20.64 -6.66
C SER A 12 -2.25 19.36 -7.42
N GLY A 13 -3.20 18.93 -8.24
CA GLY A 13 -3.06 17.74 -9.08
C GLY A 13 -2.76 16.50 -8.26
N LYS A 14 -1.80 15.70 -8.72
CA LYS A 14 -1.44 14.41 -8.14
C LYS A 14 -0.92 14.47 -6.70
N ASP A 15 -0.32 15.60 -6.28
CA ASP A 15 0.10 15.77 -4.89
C ASP A 15 -1.11 16.00 -3.95
N PHE A 16 -2.19 16.61 -4.46
CA PHE A 16 -3.45 16.72 -3.69
C PHE A 16 -4.16 15.37 -3.59
N GLU A 17 -4.16 14.57 -4.65
CA GLU A 17 -4.66 13.18 -4.62
C GLU A 17 -3.88 12.32 -3.60
N ASP A 18 -2.54 12.39 -3.58
CA ASP A 18 -1.73 11.68 -2.59
C ASP A 18 -2.09 12.09 -1.15
N TYR A 19 -2.31 13.39 -0.93
CA TYR A 19 -2.68 13.91 0.37
C TYR A 19 -4.07 13.45 0.83
N VAL A 20 -5.08 13.48 -0.06
CA VAL A 20 -6.42 12.96 0.25
C VAL A 20 -6.37 11.45 0.51
N ALA A 21 -5.61 10.70 -0.27
CA ALA A 21 -5.39 9.28 -0.02
C ALA A 21 -4.76 9.05 1.35
N ALA A 22 -3.75 9.85 1.72
CA ALA A 22 -3.09 9.77 3.02
C ALA A 22 -4.07 10.02 4.16
N LEU A 23 -4.92 11.04 4.01
CA LEU A 23 -5.96 11.35 4.98
C LEU A 23 -6.97 10.21 5.17
N LEU A 24 -7.37 9.53 4.10
CA LEU A 24 -8.26 8.36 4.19
C LEU A 24 -7.56 7.17 4.87
N GLN A 25 -6.28 6.95 4.58
CA GLN A 25 -5.49 5.86 5.14
C GLN A 25 -5.23 6.04 6.64
N VAL A 26 -4.91 7.27 7.09
CA VAL A 26 -4.76 7.58 8.53
C VAL A 26 -6.09 7.53 9.29
N SER A 27 -7.19 7.67 8.55
CA SER A 27 -8.55 7.44 9.04
C SER A 27 -8.88 5.93 9.12
N GLY A 28 -7.94 5.05 8.80
CA GLY A 28 -8.10 3.60 8.97
C GLY A 28 -8.76 2.89 7.78
N ALA A 29 -9.00 3.57 6.67
CA ALA A 29 -9.40 2.93 5.43
C ALA A 29 -8.24 2.11 4.84
N PHE A 30 -8.58 1.02 4.15
CA PHE A 30 -7.69 0.41 3.17
C PHE A 30 -7.80 1.19 1.85
N VAL A 31 -6.69 1.73 1.34
CA VAL A 31 -6.72 2.66 0.20
C VAL A 31 -6.08 2.06 -1.06
N GLU A 32 -6.82 2.08 -2.16
CA GLU A 32 -6.36 1.74 -3.51
C GLU A 32 -6.45 3.00 -4.38
N ARG A 33 -5.57 3.17 -5.38
CA ARG A 33 -5.43 4.44 -6.11
C ARG A 33 -5.17 4.24 -7.59
N ASN A 34 -5.51 5.26 -8.37
CA ASN A 34 -5.29 5.32 -9.83
C ASN A 34 -5.77 4.03 -10.52
N ILE A 35 -7.00 3.61 -10.22
CA ILE A 35 -7.59 2.39 -10.79
C ILE A 35 -8.19 2.75 -12.16
N SER A 36 -7.71 2.10 -13.22
CA SER A 36 -8.17 2.38 -14.59
C SER A 36 -8.88 1.17 -15.21
N GLY A 37 -10.08 1.38 -15.74
CA GLY A 37 -10.82 0.43 -16.55
C GLY A 37 -10.49 0.53 -18.04
N GLY A 38 -9.27 0.97 -18.38
CA GLY A 38 -8.91 1.39 -19.75
C GLY A 38 -9.58 2.71 -20.09
N ASP A 39 -10.20 2.79 -21.26
CA ASP A 39 -10.85 4.01 -21.76
C ASP A 39 -12.26 4.25 -21.18
N ILE A 40 -12.74 3.36 -20.30
CA ILE A 40 -14.10 3.42 -19.75
C ILE A 40 -14.16 4.39 -18.57
N LEU A 41 -13.28 4.21 -17.58
CA LEU A 41 -13.25 5.03 -16.38
C LEU A 41 -11.87 5.01 -15.71
N GLU A 42 -11.59 6.05 -14.95
CA GLU A 42 -10.41 6.20 -14.10
C GLU A 42 -10.87 6.66 -12.72
N LEU A 43 -10.50 5.94 -11.67
CA LEU A 43 -10.82 6.28 -10.29
C LEU A 43 -9.55 6.80 -9.60
N ASP A 44 -9.65 7.98 -9.00
CA ASP A 44 -8.54 8.58 -8.25
C ASP A 44 -8.19 7.69 -7.05
N ILE A 45 -9.18 7.44 -6.19
CA ILE A 45 -9.02 6.70 -4.94
C ILE A 45 -10.24 5.81 -4.69
N VAL A 46 -9.99 4.60 -4.18
CA VAL A 46 -11.00 3.71 -3.61
C VAL A 46 -10.63 3.44 -2.16
N ALA A 47 -11.55 3.75 -1.25
CA ALA A 47 -11.37 3.53 0.18
C ALA A 47 -12.30 2.40 0.65
N THR A 48 -11.72 1.33 1.22
CA THR A 48 -12.48 0.22 1.81
C THR A 48 -12.39 0.30 3.33
N ASN A 49 -13.53 0.36 4.00
CA ASN A 49 -13.63 0.30 5.45
C ASN A 49 -13.83 -1.14 5.91
N PHE A 50 -12.90 -1.63 6.73
CA PHE A 50 -12.97 -2.93 7.40
C PHE A 50 -13.21 -2.76 8.91
N LEU A 51 -14.06 -1.84 9.34
CA LEU A 51 -14.33 -1.63 10.78
C LEU A 51 -15.29 -2.66 11.39
N ASN A 52 -16.02 -3.39 10.55
CA ASN A 52 -16.99 -4.38 10.97
C ASN A 52 -16.59 -5.76 10.43
N GLU A 53 -16.71 -6.79 11.27
CA GLU A 53 -16.50 -8.19 10.88
C GLU A 53 -17.63 -8.72 9.98
N GLU A 54 -18.80 -8.07 9.99
CA GLU A 54 -19.98 -8.47 9.22
C GLU A 54 -20.08 -7.81 7.85
N SER A 55 -19.34 -6.72 7.61
CA SER A 55 -19.43 -5.97 6.35
C SER A 55 -18.16 -5.19 6.05
N SER A 56 -17.70 -5.26 4.81
CA SER A 56 -16.79 -4.27 4.25
C SER A 56 -17.57 -3.24 3.44
N GLU A 57 -17.18 -1.97 3.55
CA GLU A 57 -17.84 -0.89 2.81
C GLU A 57 -16.84 -0.17 1.91
N THR A 58 -17.15 -0.07 0.62
CA THR A 58 -16.28 0.59 -0.36
C THR A 58 -16.84 1.95 -0.76
N THR A 59 -16.02 2.99 -0.66
CA THR A 59 -16.33 4.34 -1.12
C THR A 59 -15.45 4.70 -2.32
N ILE A 60 -16.08 5.13 -3.41
CA ILE A 60 -15.38 5.69 -4.57
C ILE A 60 -15.08 7.16 -4.30
N VAL A 61 -13.83 7.57 -4.45
CA VAL A 61 -13.40 8.92 -4.09
C VAL A 61 -12.86 9.65 -5.33
N GLU A 62 -13.47 10.78 -5.66
CA GLU A 62 -13.01 11.71 -6.70
C GLU A 62 -12.38 12.94 -6.03
N VAL A 63 -11.20 13.35 -6.52
CA VAL A 63 -10.44 14.45 -5.93
C VAL A 63 -10.35 15.63 -6.91
N LYS A 64 -10.62 16.85 -6.43
CA LYS A 64 -10.56 18.08 -7.23
C LYS A 64 -9.75 19.17 -6.53
N SER A 65 -8.54 19.41 -7.01
CA SER A 65 -7.76 20.58 -6.60
C SER A 65 -8.14 21.87 -7.35
N GLY A 66 -8.86 21.75 -8.47
CA GLY A 66 -9.26 22.84 -9.35
C GLY A 66 -10.73 23.24 -9.18
N ASP A 67 -11.21 24.09 -10.08
CA ASP A 67 -12.64 24.37 -10.19
C ASP A 67 -13.40 23.08 -10.55
N TRP A 68 -14.58 22.92 -9.98
CA TRP A 68 -15.42 21.75 -10.18
C TRP A 68 -16.90 22.14 -10.23
N GLY A 69 -17.71 21.29 -10.86
CA GLY A 69 -19.13 21.53 -11.04
C GLY A 69 -19.99 20.29 -10.80
N LEU A 70 -21.29 20.43 -11.05
CA LEU A 70 -22.24 19.31 -10.94
C LEU A 70 -21.89 18.15 -11.88
N THR A 71 -21.27 18.43 -13.04
CA THR A 71 -20.82 17.41 -13.98
C THR A 71 -19.83 16.43 -13.33
N ASP A 72 -18.89 16.92 -12.52
CA ASP A 72 -17.94 16.07 -11.81
C ASP A 72 -18.64 15.18 -10.77
N ALA A 73 -19.60 15.74 -10.02
CA ALA A 73 -20.38 14.98 -9.05
C ALA A 73 -21.29 13.93 -9.73
N PHE A 74 -21.87 14.25 -10.88
CA PHE A 74 -22.65 13.29 -11.67
C PHE A 74 -21.77 12.24 -12.35
N LYS A 75 -20.54 12.57 -12.74
CA LYS A 75 -19.55 11.60 -13.21
C LYS A 75 -19.26 10.57 -12.12
N LEU A 76 -18.97 11.03 -10.89
CA LEU A 76 -18.77 10.15 -9.74
C LEU A 76 -20.01 9.26 -9.50
N LYS A 77 -21.21 9.83 -9.54
CA LYS A 77 -22.45 9.05 -9.42
C LYS A 77 -22.59 8.00 -10.53
N GLY A 78 -22.27 8.35 -11.77
CA GLY A 78 -22.29 7.41 -12.90
C GLY A 78 -21.35 6.23 -12.70
N TRP A 79 -20.15 6.47 -12.17
CA TRP A 79 -19.22 5.40 -11.82
C TRP A 79 -19.70 4.54 -10.67
N MET A 80 -20.32 5.16 -9.64
CA MET A 80 -20.94 4.41 -8.55
C MET A 80 -21.99 3.44 -9.06
N GLU A 81 -22.89 3.89 -9.94
CA GLU A 81 -23.91 3.02 -10.55
C GLU A 81 -23.28 1.92 -11.41
N PHE A 82 -22.29 2.27 -12.24
CA PHE A 82 -21.58 1.31 -13.08
C PHE A 82 -20.88 0.21 -12.26
N LEU A 83 -20.35 0.55 -11.08
CA LEU A 83 -19.61 -0.36 -10.20
C LEU A 83 -20.49 -1.01 -9.11
N GLY A 84 -21.79 -0.71 -9.08
CA GLY A 84 -22.70 -1.18 -8.04
C GLY A 84 -22.29 -0.73 -6.64
N LYS A 85 -21.82 0.52 -6.48
CA LYS A 85 -21.39 1.09 -5.19
C LYS A 85 -22.37 2.13 -4.70
N GLU A 86 -22.69 2.08 -3.41
CA GLU A 86 -23.67 2.97 -2.79
C GLU A 86 -23.08 4.31 -2.35
N LYS A 87 -21.76 4.36 -2.08
CA LYS A 87 -21.08 5.52 -1.51
C LYS A 87 -20.04 6.12 -2.45
N GLY A 88 -20.17 7.43 -2.66
CA GLY A 88 -19.20 8.27 -3.33
C GLY A 88 -18.78 9.43 -2.43
N LEU A 89 -17.53 9.80 -2.50
CA LEU A 89 -16.97 10.95 -1.80
C LEU A 89 -16.24 11.84 -2.80
N MET A 90 -16.67 13.08 -2.93
CA MET A 90 -15.97 14.08 -3.70
C MET A 90 -15.24 15.03 -2.76
N VAL A 91 -13.91 15.05 -2.89
CA VAL A 91 -13.01 15.84 -2.05
C VAL A 91 -12.44 16.99 -2.87
N TYR A 92 -12.58 18.22 -2.38
CA TYR A 92 -12.15 19.40 -3.13
C TYR A 92 -11.39 20.41 -2.28
N SER A 93 -10.57 21.26 -2.92
CA SER A 93 -9.85 22.36 -2.26
C SER A 93 -10.22 23.76 -2.76
N ARG A 94 -10.84 23.88 -3.94
CA ARG A 94 -11.31 25.17 -4.49
C ARG A 94 -12.83 25.26 -4.55
N HIS A 95 -13.32 26.49 -4.64
CA HIS A 95 -14.75 26.77 -4.54
C HIS A 95 -15.55 26.15 -5.69
N PHE A 96 -16.72 25.62 -5.33
CA PHE A 96 -17.80 25.31 -6.26
C PHE A 96 -18.25 26.60 -6.97
N GLY A 97 -18.58 26.50 -8.26
CA GLY A 97 -18.89 27.65 -9.14
C GLY A 97 -19.79 28.74 -8.54
N LYS A 98 -19.71 29.95 -9.12
CA LYS A 98 -20.19 31.24 -8.55
C LYS A 98 -21.70 31.37 -8.27
N THR A 99 -22.55 30.43 -8.68
CA THR A 99 -24.00 30.68 -8.87
C THR A 99 -24.96 29.90 -7.96
N MET A 100 -24.52 28.90 -7.19
CA MET A 100 -25.40 28.10 -6.32
C MET A 100 -24.81 27.88 -4.92
N GLY A 101 -25.64 27.99 -3.88
CA GLY A 101 -25.20 27.76 -2.50
C GLY A 101 -24.72 26.31 -2.29
N ILE A 102 -23.46 26.13 -1.89
CA ILE A 102 -22.80 24.83 -1.72
C ILE A 102 -23.53 23.89 -0.77
N GLU A 103 -24.17 24.41 0.29
CA GLU A 103 -24.96 23.60 1.22
C GLU A 103 -26.16 22.93 0.56
N LYS A 104 -26.83 23.65 -0.36
CA LYS A 104 -27.97 23.11 -1.11
C LYS A 104 -27.52 22.01 -2.07
N VAL A 105 -26.34 22.16 -2.67
CA VAL A 105 -25.71 21.13 -3.51
C VAL A 105 -25.38 19.90 -2.67
N ARG A 106 -24.67 20.10 -1.55
CA ARG A 106 -24.26 19.03 -0.64
C ARG A 106 -25.45 18.22 -0.16
N SER A 107 -26.52 18.86 0.30
CA SER A 107 -27.74 18.18 0.74
C SER A 107 -28.40 17.37 -0.38
N ARG A 108 -28.39 17.86 -1.63
CA ARG A 108 -28.98 17.13 -2.76
C ARG A 108 -28.12 15.95 -3.21
N LEU A 109 -26.81 16.10 -3.26
CA LEU A 109 -25.89 15.03 -3.63
C LEU A 109 -25.83 13.92 -2.58
N ALA A 110 -25.90 14.27 -1.28
CA ALA A 110 -25.95 13.29 -0.21
C ALA A 110 -27.15 12.34 -0.35
N LYS A 111 -28.30 12.83 -0.84
CA LYS A 111 -29.50 12.00 -1.09
C LYS A 111 -29.32 10.95 -2.19
N ILE A 112 -28.32 11.11 -3.05
CA ILE A 112 -28.00 10.14 -4.10
C ILE A 112 -26.71 9.35 -3.80
N GLY A 113 -26.22 9.43 -2.56
CA GLY A 113 -25.03 8.71 -2.09
C GLY A 113 -23.71 9.41 -2.35
N VAL A 114 -23.70 10.67 -2.80
CA VAL A 114 -22.49 11.46 -3.06
C VAL A 114 -22.27 12.49 -1.96
N GLU A 115 -21.24 12.28 -1.15
CA GLU A 115 -20.80 13.24 -0.15
C GLU A 115 -19.81 14.26 -0.72
N LEU A 116 -19.90 15.51 -0.27
CA LEU A 116 -19.01 16.60 -0.67
C LEU A 116 -18.18 17.09 0.52
N ARG A 117 -16.85 17.05 0.41
CA ARG A 117 -15.94 17.51 1.48
C ARG A 117 -14.92 18.51 0.96
N ASN A 118 -14.79 19.61 1.69
CA ASN A 118 -13.77 20.62 1.44
C ASN A 118 -12.60 20.39 2.41
N VAL A 119 -11.38 20.28 1.89
CA VAL A 119 -10.14 20.11 2.68
C VAL A 119 -9.34 21.41 2.79
N SER A 120 -9.82 22.51 2.20
CA SER A 120 -9.21 23.83 2.36
C SER A 120 -9.38 24.41 3.77
N ASN A 121 -10.23 23.79 4.58
CA ASN A 121 -10.53 24.19 5.94
C ASN A 121 -9.86 23.17 6.86
N ASP A 122 -8.98 23.64 7.75
CA ASP A 122 -8.40 23.00 8.94
C ASP A 122 -8.46 21.46 9.09
N LEU A 123 -7.37 20.82 9.51
CA LEU A 123 -7.37 19.38 9.83
C LEU A 123 -8.46 18.98 10.83
N ASP A 124 -8.86 19.88 11.73
CA ASP A 124 -9.97 19.66 12.66
C ASP A 124 -11.32 19.52 11.95
N ASP A 125 -11.53 20.23 10.83
CA ASP A 125 -12.72 20.08 9.98
C ASP A 125 -12.71 18.74 9.24
N TRP A 126 -11.52 18.29 8.81
CA TRP A 126 -11.34 16.96 8.25
C TRP A 126 -11.64 15.87 9.28
N GLU A 127 -11.08 15.96 10.48
CA GLU A 127 -11.34 15.00 11.57
C GLU A 127 -12.84 14.90 11.86
N ARG A 128 -13.52 16.03 12.05
CA ARG A 128 -14.99 16.06 12.24
C ARG A 128 -15.74 15.41 11.08
N ALA A 129 -15.29 15.63 9.85
CA ALA A 129 -15.90 15.03 8.66
C ALA A 129 -15.69 13.51 8.60
N MET A 130 -14.50 13.01 8.96
CA MET A 130 -14.20 11.58 8.92
C MET A 130 -14.93 10.79 10.01
N SER A 131 -15.20 11.40 11.16
CA SER A 131 -16.12 10.81 12.16
C SER A 131 -17.46 10.44 11.53
N SER A 132 -17.98 11.29 10.63
CA SER A 132 -19.28 11.06 9.98
C SER A 132 -19.26 9.93 8.94
N LEU A 133 -18.09 9.64 8.34
CA LEU A 133 -17.89 8.49 7.46
C LEU A 133 -17.64 7.18 8.23
N LYS A 134 -17.70 7.21 9.57
CA LYS A 134 -17.32 6.09 10.45
C LYS A 134 -15.94 5.53 10.11
N LEU A 135 -15.04 6.39 9.66
CA LEU A 135 -13.64 6.08 9.35
C LEU A 135 -12.76 6.65 10.46
N GLN A 136 -13.13 6.49 11.73
CA GLN A 136 -12.27 6.95 12.81
C GLN A 136 -12.10 5.86 13.85
N ARG A 137 -10.86 5.38 13.96
CA ARG A 137 -10.37 4.48 15.00
C ARG A 137 -9.62 5.23 16.10
N ASN A 138 -9.05 6.39 15.77
CA ASN A 138 -8.27 7.23 16.68
C ASN A 138 -8.93 8.60 16.83
N ASP A 139 -8.93 9.11 18.06
CA ASP A 139 -9.52 10.40 18.40
C ASP A 139 -8.75 11.61 17.81
N LYS A 140 -7.53 11.39 17.30
CA LYS A 140 -6.70 12.45 16.73
C LYS A 140 -5.76 11.94 15.63
N ILE A 141 -5.75 12.64 14.49
CA ILE A 141 -4.85 12.36 13.37
C ILE A 141 -3.50 13.03 13.64
N CYS A 142 -2.42 12.26 13.46
CA CYS A 142 -1.05 12.76 13.56
C CYS A 142 -0.58 13.31 12.21
N LYS A 143 -0.05 14.54 12.19
CA LYS A 143 0.50 15.15 10.97
C LYS A 143 1.62 14.33 10.33
N TYR A 144 2.44 13.64 11.14
CA TYR A 144 3.54 12.82 10.64
C TYR A 144 3.04 11.55 9.96
N ASP A 145 1.89 11.03 10.37
CA ASP A 145 1.24 9.91 9.68
C ASP A 145 0.75 10.35 8.28
N ILE A 146 0.16 11.54 8.17
CA ILE A 146 -0.25 12.09 6.87
C ILE A 146 0.97 12.31 5.97
N GLU A 147 2.05 12.84 6.54
CA GLU A 147 3.29 13.11 5.80
C GLU A 147 3.92 11.81 5.28
N ILE A 148 4.04 10.77 6.10
CA ILE A 148 4.63 9.51 5.64
C ILE A 148 3.77 8.84 4.57
N TRP A 149 2.45 8.86 4.71
CA TRP A 149 1.54 8.29 3.70
C TRP A 149 1.58 9.06 2.39
N THR A 150 1.62 10.39 2.46
CA THR A 150 1.78 11.23 1.26
C THR A 150 3.09 10.90 0.54
N LYS A 151 4.20 10.75 1.29
CA LYS A 151 5.50 10.34 0.73
C LYS A 151 5.46 8.92 0.17
N SER A 152 4.79 7.97 0.83
CA SER A 152 4.61 6.60 0.35
C SER A 152 3.89 6.57 -0.99
N TYR A 153 2.83 7.36 -1.12
CA TYR A 153 2.05 7.45 -2.35
C TYR A 153 2.78 8.13 -3.49
N LYS A 154 3.55 9.17 -3.19
CA LYS A 154 4.47 9.81 -4.15
C LYS A 154 5.57 8.85 -4.60
N LEU A 155 6.13 8.06 -3.68
CA LEU A 155 7.16 7.08 -3.99
C LEU A 155 6.62 5.98 -4.91
N GLU A 156 5.45 5.41 -4.60
CA GLU A 156 4.77 4.45 -5.47
C GLU A 156 4.61 5.02 -6.89
N ARG A 157 4.10 6.26 -7.01
CA ARG A 157 3.93 6.91 -8.32
C ARG A 157 5.24 6.94 -9.10
N LYS A 158 6.34 7.38 -8.48
CA LYS A 158 7.67 7.44 -9.11
C LYS A 158 8.22 6.08 -9.52
N VAL A 159 7.97 5.04 -8.72
CA VAL A 159 8.35 3.65 -9.04
C VAL A 159 7.60 3.17 -10.29
N ILE A 160 6.29 3.44 -10.37
CA ILE A 160 5.46 3.06 -11.54
C ILE A 160 5.78 3.91 -12.77
N GLU A 161 6.09 5.20 -12.61
CA GLU A 161 6.60 6.05 -13.69
C GLU A 161 7.90 5.51 -14.28
N CYS A 162 8.86 5.10 -13.44
CA CYS A 162 10.08 4.45 -13.90
C CYS A 162 9.76 3.15 -14.67
N LEU A 163 8.85 2.30 -14.15
CA LEU A 163 8.43 1.08 -14.85
C LEU A 163 7.87 1.38 -16.25
N ASN A 164 7.06 2.43 -16.37
CA ASN A 164 6.51 2.89 -17.65
C ASN A 164 7.61 3.37 -18.61
N SER A 165 8.62 4.08 -18.12
CA SER A 165 9.78 4.50 -18.92
C SER A 165 10.61 3.31 -19.40
N LEU A 166 10.88 2.34 -18.53
CA LEU A 166 11.63 1.12 -18.87
C LEU A 166 10.88 0.26 -19.89
N LYS A 167 9.56 0.10 -19.74
CA LYS A 167 8.71 -0.60 -20.71
C LYS A 167 8.76 0.03 -22.11
N LYS A 168 8.85 1.35 -22.19
CA LYS A 168 8.93 2.09 -23.47
C LYS A 168 10.34 2.08 -24.09
N GLY A 169 11.34 1.49 -23.42
CA GLY A 169 12.74 1.55 -23.87
C GLY A 169 13.32 2.96 -23.84
N THR A 170 12.71 3.88 -23.07
CA THR A 170 13.22 5.23 -22.91
C THR A 170 14.18 5.28 -21.72
N SER A 171 15.36 5.87 -21.90
CA SER A 171 16.38 6.07 -20.85
C SER A 171 15.97 7.06 -19.75
N ASN A 172 14.67 7.37 -19.63
CA ASN A 172 14.14 8.36 -18.70
C ASN A 172 13.95 7.83 -17.27
N CYS A 173 14.19 6.54 -16.98
CA CYS A 173 14.26 6.12 -15.58
C CYS A 173 15.58 6.62 -14.97
N LYS A 174 15.51 7.79 -14.32
CA LYS A 174 16.66 8.50 -13.74
C LYS A 174 17.37 7.75 -12.59
N PHE A 175 16.84 6.61 -12.17
CA PHE A 175 17.26 5.91 -10.96
C PHE A 175 18.16 4.70 -11.22
N THR A 176 18.24 4.24 -12.48
CA THR A 176 19.05 3.06 -12.81
C THR A 176 19.69 3.23 -14.19
N ASN A 177 20.97 2.88 -14.27
CA ASN A 177 21.71 2.80 -15.53
C ASN A 177 21.62 1.40 -16.16
N GLN A 178 20.87 0.47 -15.56
CA GLN A 178 20.75 -0.89 -16.07
C GLN A 178 19.79 -0.95 -17.26
N ASP A 179 20.29 -1.50 -18.37
CA ASP A 179 19.48 -1.95 -19.49
C ASP A 179 18.64 -3.17 -19.05
N SER A 180 17.47 -2.92 -18.45
CA SER A 180 16.48 -3.97 -18.28
C SER A 180 15.92 -4.33 -19.65
N SER A 181 15.80 -5.63 -19.96
CA SER A 181 15.10 -6.09 -21.16
C SER A 181 13.68 -5.50 -21.18
N PRO A 182 13.25 -4.79 -22.24
CA PRO A 182 11.90 -4.23 -22.35
C PRO A 182 10.79 -5.26 -22.10
N ASN A 183 11.07 -6.54 -22.39
CA ASN A 183 10.15 -7.65 -22.11
C ASN A 183 9.93 -7.87 -20.61
N CYS A 184 10.97 -7.76 -19.77
CA CYS A 184 10.80 -7.88 -18.31
C CYS A 184 9.99 -6.70 -17.76
N ALA A 185 10.31 -5.47 -18.16
CA ALA A 185 9.54 -4.30 -17.73
C ALA A 185 8.07 -4.40 -18.17
N LYS A 186 7.81 -4.95 -19.36
CA LYS A 186 6.46 -5.26 -19.83
C LYS A 186 5.77 -6.30 -18.95
N ASP A 187 6.42 -7.41 -18.63
CA ASP A 187 5.84 -8.47 -17.78
C ASP A 187 5.48 -7.95 -16.37
N ILE A 188 6.35 -7.12 -15.78
CA ILE A 188 6.08 -6.49 -14.47
C ILE A 188 4.90 -5.53 -14.58
N HIS A 189 4.86 -4.71 -15.63
CA HIS A 189 3.77 -3.78 -15.87
C HIS A 189 2.44 -4.48 -16.09
N ASP A 190 2.41 -5.57 -16.86
CA ASP A 190 1.19 -6.32 -17.14
C ASP A 190 0.67 -7.01 -15.86
N TYR A 191 1.59 -7.47 -14.99
CA TYR A 191 1.21 -7.97 -13.67
C TYR A 191 0.70 -6.86 -12.74
N TYR A 192 1.37 -5.70 -12.71
CA TYR A 192 0.89 -4.53 -11.98
C TYR A 192 -0.52 -4.12 -12.42
N ASN A 193 -0.78 -4.06 -13.72
CA ASN A 193 -2.10 -3.77 -14.27
C ASN A 193 -3.14 -4.82 -13.87
N THR A 194 -2.76 -6.09 -13.81
CA THR A 194 -3.67 -7.14 -13.33
C THR A 194 -4.05 -6.90 -11.88
N VAL A 195 -3.06 -6.66 -11.02
CA VAL A 195 -3.24 -6.47 -9.57
C VAL A 195 -3.97 -5.18 -9.23
N ASN A 196 -3.61 -4.06 -9.88
CA ASN A 196 -4.13 -2.73 -9.56
C ASN A 196 -5.47 -2.43 -10.25
N ASN A 197 -5.64 -2.92 -11.48
CA ASN A 197 -6.76 -2.50 -12.34
C ASN A 197 -7.71 -3.65 -12.60
N LYS A 198 -7.26 -4.70 -13.31
CA LYS A 198 -8.15 -5.76 -13.81
C LYS A 198 -8.99 -6.40 -12.71
N VAL A 199 -8.34 -6.77 -11.60
CA VAL A 199 -8.98 -7.47 -10.49
C VAL A 199 -10.06 -6.62 -9.80
N PHE A 200 -9.91 -5.30 -9.77
CA PHE A 200 -10.92 -4.41 -9.19
C PHE A 200 -12.27 -4.52 -9.89
N PHE A 201 -12.27 -4.65 -11.22
CA PHE A 201 -13.48 -4.69 -12.05
C PHE A 201 -14.15 -6.07 -12.15
N LEU A 202 -13.55 -7.11 -11.56
CA LEU A 202 -14.24 -8.39 -11.43
C LEU A 202 -15.34 -8.28 -10.37
N GLU A 203 -16.49 -8.91 -10.58
CA GLU A 203 -17.61 -8.83 -9.64
C GLU A 203 -17.42 -9.79 -8.47
N ASP A 204 -16.95 -11.01 -8.75
CA ASP A 204 -16.86 -12.10 -7.79
C ASP A 204 -15.49 -12.19 -7.11
N ASN A 205 -15.49 -12.27 -5.78
CA ASN A 205 -14.25 -12.36 -5.00
C ASN A 205 -13.53 -13.70 -5.19
N VAL A 206 -14.23 -14.79 -5.53
CA VAL A 206 -13.58 -16.06 -5.88
C VAL A 206 -12.84 -15.93 -7.21
N GLU A 207 -13.46 -15.31 -8.21
CA GLU A 207 -12.82 -15.00 -9.49
C GLU A 207 -11.59 -14.10 -9.32
N LYS A 208 -11.70 -13.02 -8.52
CA LYS A 208 -10.57 -12.15 -8.18
C LYS A 208 -9.40 -12.90 -7.58
N LEU A 209 -9.67 -13.73 -6.58
CA LEU A 209 -8.64 -14.55 -5.93
C LEU A 209 -8.04 -15.54 -6.92
N ASN A 210 -8.85 -16.18 -7.76
CA ASN A 210 -8.33 -17.07 -8.78
C ASN A 210 -7.43 -16.34 -9.78
N GLU A 211 -7.77 -15.12 -10.22
CA GLU A 211 -6.93 -14.34 -11.13
C GLU A 211 -5.61 -13.90 -10.45
N LEU A 212 -5.69 -13.36 -9.23
CA LEU A 212 -4.50 -12.98 -8.45
C LEU A 212 -3.60 -14.19 -8.14
N TYR A 213 -4.19 -15.35 -7.86
CA TYR A 213 -3.49 -16.57 -7.49
C TYR A 213 -3.11 -17.44 -8.71
N LYS A 214 -3.67 -17.19 -9.90
CA LYS A 214 -3.30 -17.88 -11.13
C LYS A 214 -1.84 -17.63 -11.44
N ASP A 215 -1.37 -16.40 -11.31
CA ASP A 215 0.05 -16.09 -11.47
C ASP A 215 0.90 -16.65 -10.31
N HIS A 216 0.32 -16.79 -9.12
CA HIS A 216 0.96 -17.47 -7.97
C HIS A 216 1.17 -18.97 -8.21
N SER A 217 0.23 -19.65 -8.87
CA SER A 217 0.17 -21.12 -9.02
C SER A 217 0.65 -21.66 -10.38
N SER A 218 0.33 -20.99 -11.48
CA SER A 218 0.59 -21.47 -12.85
C SER A 218 1.93 -21.02 -13.44
N LYS A 219 2.44 -19.84 -13.05
CA LYS A 219 3.71 -19.28 -13.56
C LYS A 219 4.88 -19.42 -12.60
N GLY A 220 4.63 -19.94 -11.40
CA GLY A 220 5.61 -19.99 -10.32
C GLY A 220 5.85 -18.59 -9.75
N TYR A 221 5.95 -18.55 -8.43
CA TYR A 221 6.08 -17.39 -7.54
C TYR A 221 7.30 -16.48 -7.75
N ARG A 222 7.52 -16.03 -8.97
CA ARG A 222 8.85 -15.79 -9.50
C ARG A 222 8.79 -14.74 -10.59
N LEU A 223 7.98 -13.68 -10.47
CA LEU A 223 8.06 -12.57 -11.42
C LEU A 223 9.48 -12.01 -11.40
N SER A 224 10.01 -11.77 -10.21
CA SER A 224 11.40 -11.35 -10.00
C SER A 224 12.41 -12.32 -10.63
N GLU A 225 12.31 -13.63 -10.37
CA GLU A 225 13.26 -14.60 -10.97
C GLU A 225 13.04 -14.82 -12.48
N ARG A 226 11.80 -14.75 -13.00
CA ARG A 226 11.51 -14.90 -14.44
C ARG A 226 12.05 -13.73 -15.24
N CYS A 227 11.88 -12.53 -14.71
CA CYS A 227 12.49 -11.32 -15.25
C CYS A 227 14.00 -11.48 -15.37
N MET A 228 14.64 -12.12 -14.38
CA MET A 228 16.08 -12.35 -14.40
C MET A 228 16.51 -13.52 -15.28
N ALA A 229 15.72 -14.58 -15.37
CA ALA A 229 16.00 -15.70 -16.27
C ALA A 229 15.98 -15.28 -17.75
N GLY A 230 15.12 -14.33 -18.13
CA GLY A 230 15.09 -13.76 -19.48
C GLY A 230 16.29 -12.87 -19.84
N LEU A 231 17.13 -12.52 -18.86
CA LEU A 231 18.38 -11.78 -19.05
C LEU A 231 19.61 -12.71 -19.15
N GLN A 232 19.48 -13.99 -18.74
CA GLN A 232 20.52 -14.98 -18.87
C GLN A 232 20.44 -15.64 -20.26
N ARG A 233 21.55 -15.65 -21.00
CA ARG A 233 21.64 -16.22 -22.36
C ARG A 233 21.57 -17.75 -22.41
N ASP A 234 21.69 -18.42 -21.26
CA ASP A 234 21.69 -19.88 -21.16
C ASP A 234 20.42 -20.36 -20.45
N THR A 235 19.56 -21.05 -21.19
CA THR A 235 18.20 -21.44 -20.76
C THR A 235 18.16 -22.75 -19.99
N SER A 236 19.34 -23.30 -19.65
CA SER A 236 19.50 -24.64 -19.08
C SER A 236 19.62 -24.69 -17.55
N GLU A 237 19.86 -23.55 -16.87
CA GLU A 237 20.05 -23.51 -15.41
C GLU A 237 18.86 -22.90 -14.65
N LYS A 238 18.70 -23.32 -13.39
CA LYS A 238 17.58 -23.00 -12.50
C LYS A 238 17.26 -21.50 -12.48
N ARG A 239 15.99 -21.15 -12.74
CA ARG A 239 15.42 -19.82 -12.52
C ARG A 239 15.78 -19.32 -11.11
N SER A 240 16.70 -18.37 -11.01
CA SER A 240 17.17 -17.78 -9.77
C SER A 240 17.66 -16.35 -10.04
N ILE A 241 17.63 -15.52 -9.00
CA ILE A 241 18.19 -14.17 -9.08
C ILE A 241 19.73 -14.29 -9.01
N PRO A 242 20.49 -13.65 -9.93
CA PRO A 242 21.95 -13.59 -9.83
C PRO A 242 22.40 -13.01 -8.49
N HIS A 243 23.38 -13.64 -7.85
CA HIS A 243 23.88 -13.22 -6.53
C HIS A 243 24.34 -11.76 -6.51
N GLU A 244 25.07 -11.32 -7.54
CA GLU A 244 25.53 -9.93 -7.65
C GLU A 244 24.37 -8.93 -7.66
N LEU A 245 23.33 -9.19 -8.45
CA LEU A 245 22.16 -8.33 -8.50
C LEU A 245 21.37 -8.37 -7.18
N PHE A 246 21.28 -9.54 -6.55
CA PHE A 246 20.69 -9.66 -5.23
C PHE A 246 21.43 -8.75 -4.23
N ASP A 247 22.76 -8.76 -4.25
CA ASP A 247 23.56 -7.97 -3.33
C ASP A 247 23.43 -6.47 -3.59
N GLN A 248 23.53 -6.06 -4.86
CA GLN A 248 23.28 -4.67 -5.28
C GLN A 248 21.91 -4.19 -4.78
N THR A 249 20.87 -4.99 -4.99
CA THR A 249 19.49 -4.64 -4.63
C THR A 249 19.29 -4.58 -3.11
N PHE A 250 19.63 -5.65 -2.40
CA PHE A 250 19.16 -5.88 -1.02
C PHE A 250 20.21 -5.65 0.05
N TYR A 251 21.50 -5.63 -0.26
CA TYR A 251 22.56 -5.27 0.68
C TYR A 251 23.08 -3.85 0.43
N ASN A 252 23.31 -3.47 -0.84
CA ASN A 252 23.77 -2.13 -1.19
C ASN A 252 22.63 -1.12 -1.38
N CYS A 253 21.38 -1.58 -1.40
CA CYS A 253 20.19 -0.74 -1.56
C CYS A 253 20.24 0.09 -2.86
N GLU A 254 20.69 -0.51 -3.95
CA GLU A 254 20.64 0.11 -5.28
C GLU A 254 19.24 0.00 -5.87
N PHE A 255 18.86 1.02 -6.66
CA PHE A 255 17.62 0.98 -7.41
C PHE A 255 17.82 0.26 -8.74
N ASN A 256 17.01 -0.77 -8.95
CA ASN A 256 16.98 -1.53 -10.20
C ASN A 256 15.60 -2.17 -10.39
N ILE A 257 15.42 -2.88 -11.50
CA ILE A 257 14.15 -3.52 -11.86
C ILE A 257 13.64 -4.49 -10.78
N LEU A 258 14.54 -5.06 -9.96
CA LEU A 258 14.21 -6.00 -8.90
C LEU A 258 13.48 -5.32 -7.71
N GLN A 259 13.79 -4.05 -7.43
CA GLN A 259 13.01 -3.24 -6.48
C GLN A 259 11.54 -3.09 -6.96
N ILE A 260 11.34 -2.92 -8.27
CA ILE A 260 10.02 -2.75 -8.88
C ILE A 260 9.26 -4.08 -8.91
N SER A 261 9.91 -5.16 -9.35
CA SER A 261 9.25 -6.47 -9.45
C SER A 261 8.78 -6.96 -8.08
N THR A 262 9.62 -6.80 -7.05
CA THR A 262 9.29 -7.21 -5.69
C THR A 262 8.23 -6.33 -5.05
N TYR A 263 8.21 -5.03 -5.38
CA TYR A 263 7.11 -4.14 -5.03
C TYR A 263 5.77 -4.68 -5.56
N VAL A 264 5.69 -4.99 -6.86
CA VAL A 264 4.45 -5.50 -7.48
C VAL A 264 4.05 -6.86 -6.88
N GLU A 265 5.01 -7.75 -6.61
CA GLU A 265 4.72 -9.03 -5.95
C GLU A 265 4.13 -8.82 -4.53
N HIS A 266 4.65 -7.87 -3.74
CA HIS A 266 4.10 -7.57 -2.41
C HIS A 266 2.75 -6.86 -2.47
N LYS A 267 2.53 -5.97 -3.46
CA LYS A 267 1.21 -5.39 -3.75
C LYS A 267 0.19 -6.47 -4.10
N ALA A 268 0.59 -7.49 -4.87
CA ALA A 268 -0.26 -8.63 -5.18
C ALA A 268 -0.64 -9.45 -3.93
N ARG A 269 0.31 -9.74 -3.04
CA ARG A 269 0.04 -10.43 -1.76
C ARG A 269 -0.97 -9.65 -0.91
N LEU A 270 -0.81 -8.33 -0.85
CA LEU A 270 -1.72 -7.47 -0.11
C LEU A 270 -3.13 -7.45 -0.73
N SER A 271 -3.22 -7.41 -2.07
CA SER A 271 -4.49 -7.49 -2.81
C SER A 271 -5.19 -8.84 -2.58
N ILE A 272 -4.44 -9.94 -2.54
CA ILE A 272 -4.96 -11.27 -2.18
C ILE A 272 -5.48 -11.25 -0.74
N LEU A 273 -4.73 -10.71 0.23
CA LEU A 273 -5.18 -10.62 1.62
C LEU A 273 -6.48 -9.80 1.74
N ARG A 274 -6.55 -8.64 1.07
CA ARG A 274 -7.74 -7.78 1.03
C ARG A 274 -8.95 -8.51 0.46
N THR A 275 -8.80 -9.11 -0.72
CA THR A 275 -9.88 -9.85 -1.39
C THR A 275 -10.31 -11.08 -0.60
N ALA A 276 -9.34 -11.82 -0.02
CA ALA A 276 -9.63 -12.96 0.82
C ALA A 276 -10.42 -12.54 2.07
N THR A 277 -10.08 -11.40 2.67
CA THR A 277 -10.79 -10.84 3.81
C THR A 277 -12.23 -10.48 3.45
N GLU A 278 -12.48 -9.83 2.31
CA GLU A 278 -13.85 -9.55 1.85
C GLU A 278 -14.64 -10.84 1.59
N LEU A 279 -14.01 -11.87 1.04
CA LEU A 279 -14.65 -13.18 0.87
C LEU A 279 -14.95 -13.83 2.23
N LEU A 280 -14.05 -13.72 3.22
CA LEU A 280 -14.28 -14.25 4.57
C LEU A 280 -15.47 -13.57 5.26
N ILE A 281 -15.65 -12.26 5.06
CA ILE A 281 -16.77 -11.47 5.61
C ILE A 281 -18.09 -11.87 4.95
N ASN A 282 -18.11 -11.94 3.61
CA ASN A 282 -19.38 -12.02 2.86
C ASN A 282 -19.84 -13.45 2.51
N SER A 283 -19.03 -14.49 2.75
CA SER A 283 -19.26 -15.81 2.10
C SER A 283 -19.35 -17.01 3.05
N SER A 284 -20.03 -18.02 2.53
CA SER A 284 -20.10 -19.34 3.13
C SER A 284 -18.81 -20.14 2.87
N LEU A 285 -18.53 -21.16 3.70
CA LEU A 285 -17.36 -22.04 3.49
C LEU A 285 -17.38 -22.79 2.15
N LYS A 286 -18.55 -22.94 1.52
CA LYS A 286 -18.70 -23.66 0.24
C LYS A 286 -17.99 -22.95 -0.91
N ASP A 287 -17.87 -21.64 -0.82
CA ASP A 287 -17.22 -20.81 -1.85
C ASP A 287 -15.70 -21.05 -1.90
N PHE A 288 -15.11 -21.56 -0.81
CA PHE A 288 -13.67 -21.83 -0.73
C PHE A 288 -13.24 -23.09 -1.48
N ALA A 289 -14.17 -23.97 -1.85
CA ALA A 289 -13.87 -25.18 -2.62
C ALA A 289 -13.40 -24.87 -4.05
N LYS A 290 -13.69 -23.66 -4.55
CA LYS A 290 -13.29 -23.17 -5.89
C LYS A 290 -11.90 -22.51 -5.89
N LEU A 291 -11.26 -22.41 -4.73
CA LEU A 291 -9.95 -21.77 -4.56
C LEU A 291 -8.81 -22.81 -4.53
N PRO A 292 -7.57 -22.40 -4.85
CA PRO A 292 -6.39 -23.24 -4.69
C PRO A 292 -6.26 -23.77 -3.26
N GLY A 293 -5.90 -25.06 -3.12
CA GLY A 293 -5.97 -25.76 -1.84
C GLY A 293 -5.13 -25.14 -0.72
N SER A 294 -3.97 -24.54 -1.02
CA SER A 294 -3.15 -23.81 -0.04
C SER A 294 -3.85 -22.53 0.43
N LEU A 295 -4.46 -21.77 -0.49
CA LEU A 295 -5.19 -20.55 -0.18
C LEU A 295 -6.42 -20.85 0.67
N SER A 296 -7.22 -21.85 0.26
CA SER A 296 -8.42 -22.29 0.99
C SER A 296 -8.11 -22.73 2.43
N LYS A 297 -7.02 -23.49 2.63
CA LYS A 297 -6.53 -23.87 3.97
C LYS A 297 -6.07 -22.67 4.79
N GLY A 298 -5.34 -21.74 4.18
CA GLY A 298 -4.89 -20.50 4.82
C GLY A 298 -6.06 -19.65 5.30
N MET A 299 -7.04 -19.42 4.42
CA MET A 299 -8.26 -18.68 4.72
C MET A 299 -9.08 -19.34 5.84
N SER A 300 -9.20 -20.67 5.84
CA SER A 300 -9.90 -21.40 6.90
C SER A 300 -9.27 -21.19 8.29
N ARG A 301 -7.94 -21.07 8.36
CA ARG A 301 -7.24 -20.74 9.61
C ARG A 301 -7.52 -19.30 10.02
N ILE A 302 -7.38 -18.37 9.09
CA ILE A 302 -7.59 -16.93 9.33
C ILE A 302 -9.01 -16.64 9.82
N ARG A 303 -10.02 -17.33 9.27
CA ARG A 303 -11.43 -17.17 9.69
C ARG A 303 -11.67 -17.41 11.18
N SER A 304 -10.83 -18.22 11.83
CA SER A 304 -10.95 -18.51 13.26
C SER A 304 -10.39 -17.40 14.16
N GLU A 305 -9.73 -16.40 13.59
CA GLU A 305 -9.07 -15.32 14.32
C GLU A 305 -10.02 -14.12 14.43
N LYS A 306 -10.28 -13.66 15.65
CA LYS A 306 -11.34 -12.67 15.94
C LYS A 306 -11.23 -11.37 15.13
N TYR A 307 -10.02 -10.92 14.81
CA TYR A 307 -9.79 -9.61 14.17
C TYR A 307 -9.26 -9.72 12.75
N PHE A 308 -9.50 -10.85 12.06
CA PHE A 308 -8.99 -11.07 10.71
C PHE A 308 -9.34 -9.96 9.72
N TYR A 309 -10.51 -9.32 9.92
CA TYR A 309 -11.01 -8.24 9.08
C TYR A 309 -10.09 -7.00 9.09
N LEU A 310 -9.27 -6.83 10.14
CA LEU A 310 -8.31 -5.72 10.25
C LEU A 310 -6.97 -5.99 9.56
N TYR A 311 -6.70 -7.24 9.16
CA TYR A 311 -5.40 -7.63 8.61
C TYR A 311 -5.01 -6.91 7.32
N PRO A 312 -5.92 -6.60 6.37
CA PRO A 312 -5.56 -5.82 5.19
C PRO A 312 -5.01 -4.43 5.55
N THR A 313 -5.73 -3.68 6.41
CA THR A 313 -5.29 -2.35 6.87
C THR A 313 -3.98 -2.46 7.64
N PHE A 314 -3.84 -3.46 8.51
CA PHE A 314 -2.60 -3.71 9.24
C PHE A 314 -1.41 -3.90 8.32
N TRP A 315 -1.53 -4.78 7.32
CA TRP A 315 -0.43 -5.05 6.39
C TRP A 315 -0.15 -3.87 5.47
N GLN A 316 -1.17 -3.09 5.11
CA GLN A 316 -0.96 -1.88 4.33
C GLN A 316 -0.09 -0.88 5.10
N TRP A 317 -0.38 -0.66 6.38
CA TRP A 317 0.48 0.14 7.27
C TRP A 317 1.87 -0.46 7.46
N PHE A 318 1.95 -1.75 7.74
CA PHE A 318 3.21 -2.41 8.00
C PHE A 318 4.16 -2.34 6.79
N LEU A 319 3.65 -2.56 5.57
CA LEU A 319 4.46 -2.54 4.36
C LEU A 319 4.82 -1.12 3.92
N TRP A 320 3.83 -0.22 3.83
CA TRP A 320 4.02 1.05 3.12
C TRP A 320 4.40 2.22 4.03
N ALA A 321 4.05 2.19 5.31
CA ALA A 321 4.47 3.21 6.28
C ALA A 321 5.66 2.73 7.14
N PHE A 322 5.61 1.50 7.64
CA PHE A 322 6.69 0.93 8.46
C PHE A 322 7.84 0.32 7.63
N GLY A 323 7.68 0.21 6.31
CA GLY A 323 8.71 -0.30 5.41
C GLY A 323 8.94 -1.80 5.50
N GLY A 324 7.98 -2.57 6.02
CA GLY A 324 8.02 -4.04 6.09
C GLY A 324 9.08 -4.59 7.04
N PHE A 325 9.45 -3.85 8.08
CA PHE A 325 10.40 -4.32 9.11
C PHE A 325 10.04 -3.82 10.50
N ILE A 326 10.60 -4.49 11.51
CA ILE A 326 10.51 -4.15 12.93
C ILE A 326 11.92 -4.06 13.51
N LEU A 327 12.18 -3.02 14.31
CA LEU A 327 13.40 -2.89 15.11
C LEU A 327 13.29 -3.82 16.34
N LYS A 328 14.22 -4.76 16.52
CA LYS A 328 14.12 -5.74 17.62
C LYS A 328 14.18 -5.09 19.00
N GLU A 329 15.08 -4.13 19.18
CA GLU A 329 15.22 -3.35 20.42
C GLU A 329 13.96 -2.53 20.75
N ARG A 330 13.02 -2.35 19.80
CA ARG A 330 11.77 -1.60 19.97
C ARG A 330 10.53 -2.40 19.59
N GLU A 331 10.59 -3.73 19.58
CA GLU A 331 9.50 -4.58 19.07
C GLU A 331 8.16 -4.30 19.76
N ASN A 332 8.17 -4.21 21.10
CA ASN A 332 6.96 -3.95 21.87
C ASN A 332 6.36 -2.56 21.56
N ASP A 333 7.21 -1.55 21.42
CA ASP A 333 6.79 -0.18 21.10
C ASP A 333 6.21 -0.13 19.68
N GLU A 334 6.86 -0.76 18.71
CA GLU A 334 6.40 -0.79 17.33
C GLU A 334 5.11 -1.59 17.17
N TYR A 335 4.91 -2.67 17.93
CA TYR A 335 3.66 -3.41 17.97
C TYR A 335 2.53 -2.57 18.55
N LYS A 336 2.80 -1.80 19.61
CA LYS A 336 1.83 -0.87 20.18
C LYS A 336 1.46 0.22 19.19
N ILE A 337 2.44 0.81 18.49
CA ILE A 337 2.15 1.83 17.47
C ILE A 337 1.32 1.23 16.33
N LEU A 338 1.70 0.06 15.80
CA LEU A 338 0.90 -0.61 14.76
C LEU A 338 -0.53 -0.92 15.24
N SER A 339 -0.67 -1.34 16.49
CA SER A 339 -1.98 -1.54 17.13
C SER A 339 -2.79 -0.24 17.11
N ASP A 340 -2.21 0.86 17.61
CA ASP A 340 -2.86 2.17 17.63
C ASP A 340 -3.22 2.66 16.21
N LYS A 341 -2.34 2.51 15.22
CA LYS A 341 -2.60 2.99 13.83
C LYS A 341 -3.67 2.18 13.11
N THR A 342 -3.81 0.91 13.45
CA THR A 342 -4.65 -0.03 12.70
C THR A 342 -5.92 -0.40 13.45
N GLY A 343 -6.01 -0.11 14.74
CA GLY A 343 -7.09 -0.57 15.63
C GLY A 343 -7.06 -2.07 15.93
N LEU A 344 -6.05 -2.80 15.43
CA LEU A 344 -5.84 -4.21 15.79
C LEU A 344 -5.33 -4.27 17.24
N PRO A 345 -5.92 -5.05 18.15
CA PRO A 345 -5.39 -5.17 19.50
C PRO A 345 -3.94 -5.65 19.51
N VAL A 346 -3.14 -5.13 20.44
CA VAL A 346 -1.68 -5.39 20.48
C VAL A 346 -1.35 -6.86 20.63
N GLU A 347 -2.19 -7.62 21.34
CA GLU A 347 -2.07 -9.06 21.53
C GLU A 347 -2.29 -9.86 20.23
N GLU A 348 -2.98 -9.27 19.25
CA GLU A 348 -3.29 -9.86 17.95
C GLU A 348 -2.29 -9.49 16.86
N VAL A 349 -1.38 -8.54 17.12
CA VAL A 349 -0.36 -8.11 16.15
C VAL A 349 0.49 -9.29 15.66
N LYS A 350 0.83 -10.23 16.54
CA LYS A 350 1.57 -11.45 16.16
C LYS A 350 0.77 -12.33 15.20
N ASN A 351 -0.54 -12.47 15.40
CA ASN A 351 -1.41 -13.25 14.52
C ASN A 351 -1.52 -12.62 13.13
N ALA A 352 -1.62 -11.29 13.07
CA ALA A 352 -1.61 -10.52 11.82
C ALA A 352 -0.27 -10.67 11.08
N MET A 353 0.87 -10.57 11.78
CA MET A 353 2.21 -10.77 11.18
C MET A 353 2.40 -12.17 10.57
N GLU A 354 1.69 -13.18 11.08
CA GLU A 354 1.75 -14.55 10.57
C GLU A 354 0.78 -14.82 9.39
N VAL A 355 -0.06 -13.86 8.99
CA VAL A 355 -1.08 -14.07 7.95
C VAL A 355 -0.49 -14.45 6.60
N TYR A 356 0.67 -13.88 6.23
CA TYR A 356 1.36 -14.24 4.99
C TYR A 356 1.87 -15.68 5.01
N ASN A 357 2.28 -16.21 6.17
CA ASN A 357 2.67 -17.62 6.30
C ASN A 357 1.45 -18.55 6.14
N LYS A 358 0.26 -18.10 6.52
CA LYS A 358 -1.00 -18.85 6.36
C LYS A 358 -1.45 -18.87 4.89
N LEU A 359 -1.40 -17.74 4.18
CA LEU A 359 -1.85 -17.61 2.79
C LEU A 359 -0.81 -18.07 1.76
N PHE A 360 0.47 -17.88 2.04
CA PHE A 360 1.59 -18.09 1.11
C PHE A 360 2.69 -18.95 1.75
N PRO A 361 2.40 -20.20 2.15
CA PRO A 361 3.37 -21.04 2.85
C PRO A 361 4.64 -21.27 2.01
N ILE A 362 5.81 -21.00 2.61
CA ILE A 362 7.11 -21.23 1.98
C ILE A 362 7.62 -22.63 2.34
N ARG A 363 8.21 -23.35 1.39
CA ARG A 363 8.80 -24.68 1.62
C ARG A 363 9.95 -24.61 2.63
N GLY A 364 10.11 -25.68 3.41
CA GLY A 364 11.23 -25.85 4.34
C GLY A 364 11.09 -25.06 5.65
N GLY A 365 9.86 -24.71 6.05
CA GLY A 365 9.60 -24.02 7.33
C GLY A 365 10.01 -22.54 7.36
N LYS A 366 10.45 -21.99 6.23
CA LYS A 366 10.80 -20.57 6.11
C LYS A 366 9.56 -19.69 6.31
N LYS A 367 9.79 -18.51 6.89
CA LYS A 367 8.75 -17.50 7.15
C LYS A 367 8.91 -16.27 6.26
N TRP A 368 7.82 -15.56 6.04
CA TRP A 368 7.79 -14.27 5.34
C TRP A 368 8.50 -13.17 6.11
N LEU A 369 8.26 -13.09 7.41
CA LEU A 369 8.99 -12.23 8.33
C LEU A 369 10.17 -13.02 8.90
N VAL A 370 11.39 -12.61 8.56
CA VAL A 370 12.63 -13.25 9.00
C VAL A 370 13.32 -12.41 10.06
N ASP A 371 13.83 -13.07 11.09
CA ASP A 371 14.73 -12.47 12.06
C ASP A 371 16.16 -12.47 11.48
N LEU A 372 16.77 -11.30 11.36
CA LEU A 372 18.11 -11.17 10.80
C LEU A 372 19.22 -11.35 11.83
N SER A 373 18.92 -11.33 13.14
CA SER A 373 19.93 -11.58 14.18
C SER A 373 20.33 -13.05 14.26
N ASP A 374 19.41 -13.94 13.85
CA ASP A 374 19.52 -15.39 14.01
C ASP A 374 20.20 -16.07 12.81
N ARG A 375 20.94 -15.30 11.99
CA ARG A 375 21.68 -15.87 10.86
C ARG A 375 23.00 -16.47 11.33
N ASP A 376 22.98 -17.79 11.54
CA ASP A 376 24.18 -18.57 11.81
C ASP A 376 25.26 -18.35 10.74
N GLY A 377 26.51 -18.12 11.17
CA GLY A 377 27.68 -18.04 10.30
C GLY A 377 28.02 -16.66 9.72
N TYR A 378 27.29 -15.60 10.07
CA TYR A 378 27.66 -14.22 9.71
C TYR A 378 28.25 -13.49 10.92
N GLU A 379 29.39 -12.83 10.74
CA GLU A 379 30.03 -12.03 11.79
C GLU A 379 29.23 -10.77 12.16
N GLN A 380 28.38 -10.30 11.25
CA GLN A 380 27.59 -9.07 11.40
C GLN A 380 26.14 -9.43 11.74
N LYS A 381 25.73 -9.13 12.97
CA LYS A 381 24.33 -9.26 13.39
C LYS A 381 23.55 -8.03 12.96
N ILE A 382 22.37 -8.22 12.40
CA ILE A 382 21.43 -7.14 12.07
C ILE A 382 20.20 -7.34 12.96
N GLU A 383 19.93 -6.40 13.86
CA GLU A 383 18.89 -6.50 14.89
C GLU A 383 17.51 -6.07 14.37
N LEU A 384 17.06 -6.72 13.29
CA LEU A 384 15.83 -6.43 12.57
C LEU A 384 15.02 -7.70 12.30
N LYS A 385 13.69 -7.58 12.38
CA LYS A 385 12.78 -8.52 11.71
C LYS A 385 12.28 -7.89 10.42
N GLN A 386 12.38 -8.55 9.28
CA GLN A 386 11.97 -7.96 8.00
C GLN A 386 11.22 -8.91 7.10
N VAL A 387 10.37 -8.37 6.23
CA VAL A 387 9.73 -9.12 5.16
C VAL A 387 10.78 -9.49 4.11
N ILE A 388 10.85 -10.77 3.74
CA ILE A 388 11.79 -11.24 2.72
C ILE A 388 11.54 -10.56 1.37
N LEU A 389 12.62 -10.25 0.65
CA LEU A 389 12.58 -9.61 -0.67
C LEU A 389 11.69 -8.35 -0.69
N PHE A 390 11.65 -7.59 0.40
CA PHE A 390 10.88 -6.34 0.45
C PHE A 390 11.72 -5.16 -0.08
N PRO A 391 11.17 -4.29 -0.95
CA PRO A 391 11.92 -3.22 -1.59
C PRO A 391 12.62 -2.29 -0.58
N CYS A 392 13.92 -2.08 -0.78
CA CYS A 392 14.74 -1.21 0.07
C CYS A 392 14.27 0.25 0.02
N VAL A 393 13.69 0.68 -1.11
CA VAL A 393 13.13 2.03 -1.24
C VAL A 393 11.97 2.27 -0.27
N LEU A 394 11.07 1.30 -0.10
CA LEU A 394 9.96 1.40 0.85
C LEU A 394 10.44 1.20 2.29
N ARG A 395 11.48 0.40 2.47
CA ARG A 395 12.17 0.31 3.75
C ARG A 395 12.74 1.65 4.19
N GLY A 396 13.31 2.42 3.27
CA GLY A 396 13.78 3.77 3.54
C GLY A 396 12.67 4.71 4.02
N LEU A 397 11.43 4.56 3.53
CA LEU A 397 10.28 5.26 4.13
C LEU A 397 10.01 4.80 5.56
N GLY A 398 10.10 3.50 5.83
CA GLY A 398 10.02 2.97 7.20
C GLY A 398 11.08 3.55 8.14
N VAL A 399 12.28 3.86 7.63
CA VAL A 399 13.32 4.57 8.38
C VAL A 399 12.92 6.02 8.60
N LEU A 400 12.47 6.73 7.56
CA LEU A 400 11.98 8.11 7.68
C LEU A 400 10.87 8.21 8.73
N TYR A 401 9.91 7.28 8.72
CA TYR A 401 8.82 7.28 9.68
C TYR A 401 9.32 7.18 11.12
N ARG A 402 10.33 6.33 11.35
CA ARG A 402 10.99 6.20 12.66
C ARG A 402 11.74 7.45 13.10
N THR A 403 12.24 8.26 12.17
CA THR A 403 12.77 9.60 12.52
C THR A 403 11.69 10.52 13.10
N TYR A 404 10.42 10.38 12.67
CA TYR A 404 9.31 11.13 13.26
C TYR A 404 8.86 10.55 14.61
N LEU A 405 8.96 9.22 14.79
CA LEU A 405 8.48 8.53 15.99
C LEU A 405 9.47 8.61 17.16
N TYR A 406 10.76 8.47 16.88
CA TYR A 406 11.79 8.23 17.91
C TYR A 406 12.91 9.27 17.93
N GLY A 407 12.97 10.16 16.94
CA GLY A 407 14.08 11.06 16.77
C GLY A 407 13.68 12.43 16.22
N GLU A 408 14.62 13.04 15.52
CA GLU A 408 14.48 14.28 14.78
C GLU A 408 14.09 13.98 13.33
N PRO A 409 13.03 14.60 12.78
CA PRO A 409 12.59 14.44 11.40
C PRO A 409 13.74 14.49 10.37
N GLY A 410 13.94 13.38 9.64
CA GLY A 410 14.96 13.25 8.59
C GLY A 410 16.38 12.91 9.09
N ASN A 411 16.62 12.85 10.39
CA ASN A 411 17.92 12.52 10.97
C ASN A 411 17.95 11.05 11.43
N VAL A 412 18.53 10.14 10.63
CA VAL A 412 18.57 8.70 10.96
C VAL A 412 19.32 8.41 12.27
N GLU A 413 20.35 9.19 12.62
CA GLU A 413 21.14 8.99 13.84
C GLU A 413 20.30 9.17 15.10
N SER A 414 19.35 10.08 15.04
CA SER A 414 18.50 10.43 16.18
C SER A 414 17.54 9.31 16.59
N ILE A 415 17.38 8.26 15.78
CA ILE A 415 16.62 7.04 16.15
C ILE A 415 17.33 6.28 17.29
N ALA A 416 18.63 6.54 17.49
CA ALA A 416 19.48 5.94 18.51
C ALA A 416 19.56 4.40 18.43
N ILE A 417 19.81 3.87 17.22
CA ILE A 417 19.99 2.43 16.98
C ILE A 417 21.35 2.00 17.53
N SER A 418 21.34 1.00 18.41
CA SER A 418 22.54 0.56 19.13
C SER A 418 23.54 -0.21 18.25
N ASP A 419 23.04 -1.05 17.33
CA ASP A 419 23.87 -1.87 16.46
C ASP A 419 24.34 -1.09 15.20
N PRO A 420 25.66 -0.96 14.98
CA PRO A 420 26.19 -0.18 13.87
C PRO A 420 25.90 -0.77 12.49
N HIS A 421 25.78 -2.09 12.36
CA HIS A 421 25.48 -2.75 11.08
C HIS A 421 24.04 -2.51 10.65
N THR A 422 23.11 -2.58 11.60
CA THR A 422 21.70 -2.22 11.44
C THR A 422 21.57 -0.75 11.03
N LEU A 423 22.27 0.14 11.71
CA LEU A 423 22.27 1.56 11.40
C LEU A 423 22.81 1.84 9.97
N ASP A 424 23.94 1.27 9.59
CA ASP A 424 24.49 1.39 8.22
C ASP A 424 23.49 0.90 7.17
N TYR A 425 22.88 -0.26 7.40
CA TYR A 425 21.91 -0.84 6.49
C TYR A 425 20.67 0.03 6.29
N LEU A 426 20.14 0.58 7.37
CA LEU A 426 18.98 1.48 7.33
C LEU A 426 19.33 2.84 6.72
N ARG A 427 20.54 3.37 6.94
CA ARG A 427 21.02 4.59 6.27
C ARG A 427 21.05 4.42 4.75
N LYS A 428 21.54 3.28 4.25
CA LYS A 428 21.55 2.98 2.80
C LYS A 428 20.12 2.97 2.23
N SER A 429 19.19 2.28 2.90
CA SER A 429 17.79 2.24 2.51
C SER A 429 17.13 3.63 2.53
N TYR A 430 17.41 4.43 3.56
CA TYR A 430 16.89 5.80 3.70
C TYR A 430 17.38 6.72 2.57
N ARG A 431 18.68 6.73 2.28
CA ARG A 431 19.28 7.52 1.18
C ARG A 431 18.66 7.17 -0.17
N LEU A 432 18.39 5.88 -0.41
CA LEU A 432 17.70 5.45 -1.62
C LEU A 432 16.30 6.08 -1.72
N ALA A 433 15.50 6.02 -0.64
CA ALA A 433 14.16 6.60 -0.63
C ALA A 433 14.18 8.12 -0.84
N GLU A 434 15.09 8.84 -0.18
CA GLU A 434 15.27 10.28 -0.36
C GLU A 434 15.62 10.64 -1.80
N THR A 435 16.56 9.90 -2.39
CA THR A 435 16.99 10.11 -3.79
C THR A 435 15.81 10.02 -4.76
N ILE A 436 14.94 9.02 -4.58
CA ILE A 436 13.76 8.86 -5.42
C ILE A 436 12.73 9.95 -5.16
N LEU A 437 12.45 10.28 -3.89
CA LEU A 437 11.48 11.31 -3.52
C LEU A 437 11.87 12.71 -4.01
N ALA A 438 13.17 13.02 -4.04
CA ALA A 438 13.71 14.32 -4.44
C ALA A 438 13.76 14.55 -5.95
N SER A 439 13.69 13.49 -6.76
CA SER A 439 13.76 13.59 -8.23
C SER A 439 12.48 14.15 -8.87
#